data_AF-A0A2E8XPV5-F1
#
_entry.id   AF-A0A2E8XPV5-F1
#
_cell.length_a   1.000
_cell.length_b   1.000
_cell.length_c   1.000
_cell.angle_alpha   90.00
_cell.angle_beta   90.00
_cell.angle_gamma   90.00
#
_symmetry.space_group_name_H-M   'P 1'
#
loop_
_entity.id
_entity.type
_entity.pdbx_description
1 polymer ?
#
loop_
_entity_poly.entity_id
_entity_poly.type
_entity_poly.pdbx_seq_one_letter_code
_entity_poly.pdbx_strand_id
1 'polypeptide(L)'
;MASGQFGISQHVTRREDARLVTGSGNYTDDTSMEDQAYAAFLRSPVGHADITGIDISAAAAAPGVIGVFTGEDLKAAGLGPIPNVTPFLNRDGSPILKTERPAVAVGRVRHVGEIIAVVVAESTAQAQDAVDLIDLNLDTLPAVVDVLEAENNEVEIWDTVPGNVALDFQIGDEARAQRAIDGAAHVVKLSLSTNRLVAATMEPRSGVARYDAASETYELVSGSQGVNAQRNMLADAIFKVPRENMRVRTNDVGGGFGMKTQAYPEYVAILFAAKQTGQPVKWQGSRSEAFLADNQARDGVMNGTMAFNADGKILGFRVDMIAAMGGYLSSHGPAAATRNVCNCLTGCYDNPALEYQVKCLLTNNVPIGPYRGAGRPEAAYLLERMMDHAARQIGIDRIELRRRNFIKPEQMPYTTSLDQVYDSGEFEAEMDKALALADWGTFEARRSESEANGKLRGIGMACFVETAGGMLDEGAKLVFADDGVVETRLAVQSNGQGHATSFAQVVSDLLQVPYEKVRIVEGDSFETPGTGFASVASRSMALASGAISLTADTVVAKGKAMASHVLEAAEA
;
A
#
# COMPACT_ATOMS: atom_id res chain seq x y z
N MET A 1 -25.32 31.66 -8.80
CA MET A 1 -25.79 30.38 -8.24
C MET A 1 -25.07 30.19 -6.91
N ALA A 2 -25.75 29.72 -5.87
CA ALA A 2 -25.26 29.79 -4.49
C ALA A 2 -23.96 28.97 -4.31
N SER A 3 -22.81 29.64 -4.27
CA SER A 3 -21.56 29.06 -3.78
C SER A 3 -21.76 28.76 -2.29
N GLY A 4 -21.79 27.48 -1.93
CA GLY A 4 -21.98 27.03 -0.55
C GLY A 4 -22.79 25.76 -0.39
N GLN A 5 -23.70 25.40 -1.33
CA GLN A 5 -24.48 24.15 -1.21
C GLN A 5 -23.62 22.89 -1.45
N PHE A 6 -22.54 23.02 -2.22
CA PHE A 6 -21.66 21.92 -2.63
C PHE A 6 -20.19 22.14 -2.25
N GLY A 7 -19.92 23.08 -1.34
CA GLY A 7 -18.55 23.40 -0.93
C GLY A 7 -17.93 22.39 0.04
N ILE A 8 -16.69 22.63 0.42
CA ILE A 8 -15.92 21.91 1.43
C ILE A 8 -16.77 21.76 2.69
N SER A 9 -16.75 20.56 3.28
CA SER A 9 -17.52 20.18 4.48
C SER A 9 -19.04 20.05 4.29
N GLN A 10 -19.56 20.12 3.06
CA GLN A 10 -20.97 19.81 2.78
C GLN A 10 -21.16 18.32 2.44
N HIS A 11 -22.25 17.73 2.96
CA HIS A 11 -22.67 16.37 2.65
C HIS A 11 -23.35 16.31 1.28
N VAL A 12 -22.56 16.07 0.23
CA VAL A 12 -23.06 15.94 -1.14
C VAL A 12 -23.21 14.46 -1.52
N THR A 13 -24.20 14.15 -2.37
CA THR A 13 -24.32 12.81 -2.96
C THR A 13 -23.17 12.58 -3.94
N ARG A 14 -22.64 11.35 -3.98
CA ARG A 14 -21.47 11.05 -4.78
C ARG A 14 -21.81 11.04 -6.27
N ARG A 15 -20.99 11.70 -7.08
CA ARG A 15 -21.14 11.77 -8.53
C ARG A 15 -20.89 10.43 -9.20
N GLU A 16 -19.93 9.68 -8.67
CA GLU A 16 -19.59 8.39 -9.24
C GLU A 16 -20.70 7.36 -9.08
N ASP A 17 -21.60 7.52 -8.11
CA ASP A 17 -22.68 6.55 -7.87
C ASP A 17 -23.56 6.37 -9.11
N ALA A 18 -23.82 7.45 -9.86
CA ALA A 18 -24.67 7.39 -11.04
C ALA A 18 -24.24 6.32 -12.06
N ARG A 19 -22.93 6.13 -12.29
CA ARG A 19 -22.45 5.06 -13.19
C ARG A 19 -22.28 3.72 -12.47
N LEU A 20 -21.90 3.74 -11.18
CA LEU A 20 -21.55 2.54 -10.43
C LEU A 20 -22.79 1.70 -10.06
N VAL A 21 -23.93 2.34 -9.80
CA VAL A 21 -25.17 1.64 -9.41
C VAL A 21 -26.03 1.19 -10.60
N THR A 22 -25.69 1.61 -11.82
CA THR A 22 -26.41 1.26 -13.04
C THR A 22 -25.71 0.19 -13.87
N GLY A 23 -24.59 -0.37 -13.37
CA GLY A 23 -23.75 -1.28 -14.16
C GLY A 23 -22.98 -0.58 -15.28
N SER A 24 -22.80 0.74 -15.20
CA SER A 24 -22.05 1.55 -16.16
C SER A 24 -20.67 1.97 -15.63
N GLY A 25 -20.23 1.36 -14.52
CA GLY A 25 -18.83 1.40 -14.11
C GLY A 25 -17.95 0.75 -15.17
N ASN A 26 -16.68 1.14 -15.21
CA ASN A 26 -15.71 0.58 -16.14
C ASN A 26 -14.51 0.09 -15.33
N TYR A 27 -14.54 -1.16 -14.90
CA TYR A 27 -13.44 -1.80 -14.21
C TYR A 27 -12.42 -2.34 -15.21
N THR A 28 -11.30 -2.85 -14.70
CA THR A 28 -10.22 -3.31 -15.58
C THR A 28 -10.68 -4.44 -16.50
N ASP A 29 -11.48 -5.37 -15.95
CA ASP A 29 -11.98 -6.52 -16.71
C ASP A 29 -13.11 -6.17 -17.68
N ASP A 30 -13.71 -4.98 -17.59
CA ASP A 30 -14.68 -4.49 -18.57
C ASP A 30 -13.98 -3.98 -19.84
N THR A 31 -12.68 -3.66 -19.74
CA THR A 31 -11.90 -3.23 -20.90
C THR A 31 -11.68 -4.41 -21.85
N SER A 32 -12.01 -4.17 -23.12
CA SER A 32 -11.72 -5.09 -24.21
C SER A 32 -10.98 -4.34 -25.33
N MET A 33 -10.06 -5.03 -25.99
CA MET A 33 -9.35 -4.54 -27.17
C MET A 33 -9.70 -5.42 -28.37
N GLU A 34 -9.70 -4.83 -29.57
CA GLU A 34 -9.86 -5.59 -30.80
C GLU A 34 -8.75 -6.64 -30.94
N ASP A 35 -9.09 -7.83 -31.43
CA ASP A 35 -8.17 -8.97 -31.62
C ASP A 35 -7.39 -9.40 -30.37
N GLN A 36 -7.92 -9.15 -29.17
CA GLN A 36 -7.25 -9.55 -27.93
C GLN A 36 -7.17 -11.07 -27.76
N ALA A 37 -6.04 -11.54 -27.26
CA ALA A 37 -5.81 -12.87 -26.72
C ALA A 37 -5.94 -12.87 -25.18
N TYR A 38 -5.88 -14.06 -24.59
CA TYR A 38 -6.07 -14.29 -23.16
C TYR A 38 -4.89 -15.05 -22.57
N ALA A 39 -4.41 -14.59 -21.41
CA ALA A 39 -3.31 -15.20 -20.69
C ALA A 39 -3.79 -16.04 -19.49
N ALA A 40 -3.13 -17.19 -19.30
CA ALA A 40 -3.19 -18.00 -18.10
C ALA A 40 -1.76 -18.32 -17.62
N PHE A 41 -1.61 -18.62 -16.33
CA PHE A 41 -0.31 -18.82 -15.71
C PHE A 41 -0.20 -20.22 -15.13
N LEU A 42 0.88 -20.93 -15.47
CA LEU A 42 1.34 -22.06 -14.68
C LEU A 42 1.98 -21.52 -13.41
N ARG A 43 1.47 -21.92 -12.25
CA ARG A 43 1.96 -21.47 -10.95
C ARG A 43 2.57 -22.63 -10.16
N SER A 44 3.58 -22.32 -9.37
CA SER A 44 4.26 -23.30 -8.54
C SER A 44 3.30 -23.96 -7.54
N PRO A 45 3.22 -25.30 -7.51
CA PRO A 45 2.45 -26.02 -6.50
C PRO A 45 3.21 -26.13 -5.16
N VAL A 46 4.49 -25.77 -5.12
CA VAL A 46 5.36 -25.92 -3.94
C VAL A 46 6.05 -24.61 -3.55
N GLY A 47 6.45 -24.50 -2.28
CA GLY A 47 7.05 -23.29 -1.71
C GLY A 47 8.53 -23.09 -2.00
N HIS A 48 9.26 -24.16 -2.30
CA HIS A 48 10.70 -24.10 -2.55
C HIS A 48 11.13 -25.30 -3.41
N ALA A 49 11.64 -25.04 -4.62
CA ALA A 49 12.14 -26.10 -5.49
C ALA A 49 13.05 -25.54 -6.59
N ASP A 50 14.04 -26.32 -7.00
CA ASP A 50 14.76 -26.08 -8.25
C ASP A 50 13.92 -26.53 -9.45
N ILE A 51 13.88 -25.69 -10.47
CA ILE A 51 13.21 -25.99 -11.75
C ILE A 51 14.20 -26.76 -12.61
N THR A 52 14.00 -28.08 -12.72
CA THR A 52 14.91 -28.96 -13.46
C THR A 52 14.49 -29.18 -14.90
N GLY A 53 13.24 -28.92 -15.24
CA GLY A 53 12.76 -28.95 -16.62
C GLY A 53 11.34 -28.40 -16.77
N ILE A 54 11.10 -27.74 -17.91
CA ILE A 54 9.76 -27.29 -18.33
C ILE A 54 9.60 -27.72 -19.80
N ASP A 55 8.71 -28.66 -20.08
CA ASP A 55 8.33 -29.00 -21.46
C ASP A 55 6.99 -28.34 -21.81
N ILE A 56 7.09 -27.36 -22.71
CA ILE A 56 5.96 -26.56 -23.19
C ILE A 56 5.39 -27.07 -24.53
N SER A 57 5.93 -28.16 -25.09
CA SER A 57 5.66 -28.56 -26.48
C SER A 57 4.19 -28.92 -26.72
N ALA A 58 3.57 -29.66 -25.80
CA ALA A 58 2.15 -30.03 -25.89
C ALA A 58 1.24 -28.81 -25.73
N ALA A 59 1.54 -27.92 -24.78
CA ALA A 59 0.83 -26.66 -24.60
C ALA A 59 0.93 -25.76 -25.84
N ALA A 60 2.13 -25.59 -26.41
CA ALA A 60 2.36 -24.77 -27.59
C ALA A 60 1.67 -25.30 -28.85
N ALA A 61 1.44 -26.61 -28.94
CA ALA A 61 0.72 -27.24 -30.04
C ALA A 61 -0.81 -27.29 -29.84
N ALA A 62 -1.32 -26.86 -28.68
CA ALA A 62 -2.73 -26.98 -28.36
C ALA A 62 -3.61 -26.01 -29.18
N PRO A 63 -4.88 -26.38 -29.48
CA PRO A 63 -5.76 -25.56 -30.32
C PRO A 63 -6.00 -24.15 -29.76
N GLY A 64 -5.71 -23.14 -30.58
CA GLY A 64 -5.90 -21.72 -30.26
C GLY A 64 -4.82 -21.13 -29.36
N VAL A 65 -3.75 -21.88 -29.02
CA VAL A 65 -2.58 -21.31 -28.35
C VAL A 65 -1.77 -20.51 -29.36
N ILE A 66 -1.44 -19.28 -28.96
CA ILE A 66 -0.68 -18.30 -29.75
C ILE A 66 0.79 -18.30 -29.31
N GLY A 67 1.04 -18.46 -28.02
CA GLY A 67 2.40 -18.53 -27.48
C GLY A 67 2.45 -19.07 -26.06
N VAL A 68 3.56 -19.73 -25.73
CA VAL A 68 3.89 -20.17 -24.36
C VAL A 68 5.28 -19.64 -24.04
N PHE A 69 5.41 -18.96 -22.90
CA PHE A 69 6.64 -18.27 -22.50
C PHE A 69 7.05 -18.67 -21.09
N THR A 70 8.34 -18.84 -20.89
CA THR A 70 8.99 -19.21 -19.62
C THR A 70 9.82 -18.04 -19.08
N GLY A 71 10.36 -18.19 -17.87
CA GLY A 71 11.27 -17.19 -17.31
C GLY A 71 12.52 -16.96 -18.16
N GLU A 72 13.01 -17.98 -18.86
CA GLU A 72 14.17 -17.84 -19.75
C GLU A 72 13.87 -16.95 -20.96
N ASP A 73 12.64 -16.97 -21.50
CA ASP A 73 12.23 -16.09 -22.60
C ASP A 73 12.24 -14.61 -22.18
N LEU A 74 11.72 -14.30 -21.00
CA LEU A 74 11.71 -12.94 -20.46
C LEU A 74 13.14 -12.45 -20.14
N LYS A 75 13.98 -13.34 -19.60
CA LYS A 75 15.39 -13.05 -19.32
C LYS A 75 16.17 -12.82 -20.62
N ALA A 76 15.94 -13.64 -21.65
CA ALA A 76 16.56 -13.47 -22.97
C ALA A 76 16.17 -12.15 -23.64
N ALA A 77 14.94 -11.67 -23.39
CA ALA A 77 14.50 -10.35 -23.82
C ALA A 77 15.04 -9.18 -22.99
N GLY A 78 15.88 -9.45 -21.98
CA GLY A 78 16.59 -8.44 -21.20
C GLY A 78 15.74 -7.73 -20.14
N LEU A 79 14.56 -8.27 -19.80
CA LEU A 79 13.70 -7.71 -18.77
C LEU A 79 14.41 -7.72 -17.41
N GLY A 80 14.33 -6.60 -16.70
CA GLY A 80 14.82 -6.47 -15.33
C GLY A 80 13.84 -7.04 -14.30
N PRO A 81 14.31 -7.25 -13.06
CA PRO A 81 13.45 -7.69 -11.97
C PRO A 81 12.48 -6.58 -11.52
N ILE A 82 11.39 -6.97 -10.87
CA ILE A 82 10.50 -6.04 -10.18
C ILE A 82 11.27 -5.43 -9.00
N PRO A 83 11.45 -4.10 -8.95
CA PRO A 83 12.38 -3.49 -8.01
C PRO A 83 11.82 -3.42 -6.60
N ASN A 84 12.67 -3.68 -5.59
CA ASN A 84 12.50 -3.14 -4.24
C ASN A 84 13.02 -1.71 -4.17
N VAL A 85 12.17 -0.77 -3.75
CA VAL A 85 12.47 0.67 -3.69
C VAL A 85 12.71 1.16 -2.26
N THR A 86 12.86 0.26 -1.29
CA THR A 86 13.17 0.65 0.09
C THR A 86 14.62 1.16 0.17
N PRO A 87 14.87 2.39 0.65
CA PRO A 87 16.20 3.00 0.61
C PRO A 87 16.98 2.88 1.93
N PHE A 88 16.52 2.03 2.86
CA PHE A 88 17.08 1.96 4.20
C PHE A 88 18.34 1.11 4.28
N LEU A 89 19.19 1.43 5.26
CA LEU A 89 20.42 0.73 5.57
C LEU A 89 20.20 -0.21 6.76
N ASN A 90 21.04 -1.23 6.84
CA ASN A 90 21.19 -2.05 8.03
C ASN A 90 21.75 -1.22 9.19
N ARG A 91 21.62 -1.74 10.42
CA ARG A 91 22.14 -1.16 11.66
C ARG A 91 23.65 -0.90 11.61
N ASP A 92 24.40 -1.72 10.89
CA ASP A 92 25.84 -1.55 10.69
C ASP A 92 26.21 -0.53 9.58
N GLY A 93 25.21 0.07 8.93
CA GLY A 93 25.36 1.03 7.83
C GLY A 93 25.47 0.41 6.44
N SER A 94 25.47 -0.93 6.32
CA SER A 94 25.47 -1.61 5.02
C SER A 94 24.12 -1.48 4.30
N PRO A 95 24.08 -1.57 2.95
CA PRO A 95 22.81 -1.54 2.21
C PRO A 95 21.93 -2.76 2.49
N ILE A 96 20.60 -2.58 2.40
CA ILE A 96 19.63 -3.68 2.34
C ILE A 96 20.04 -4.74 1.29
N LEU A 97 19.92 -6.02 1.66
CA LEU A 97 20.16 -7.14 0.75
C LEU A 97 18.89 -7.39 -0.09
N LYS A 98 18.94 -6.97 -1.36
CA LYS A 98 17.78 -7.07 -2.26
C LYS A 98 17.73 -8.43 -2.95
N THR A 99 16.51 -8.98 -3.06
CA THR A 99 16.22 -10.17 -3.86
C THR A 99 15.89 -9.80 -5.30
N GLU A 100 16.34 -10.59 -6.27
CA GLU A 100 15.92 -10.44 -7.66
C GLU A 100 14.54 -11.08 -7.86
N ARG A 101 13.47 -10.29 -7.98
CA ARG A 101 12.10 -10.79 -8.21
C ARG A 101 11.76 -10.78 -9.70
N PRO A 102 11.84 -11.92 -10.42
CA PRO A 102 11.44 -11.97 -11.81
C PRO A 102 9.91 -11.93 -11.95
N ALA A 103 9.43 -11.67 -13.17
CA ALA A 103 8.00 -11.80 -13.49
C ALA A 103 7.58 -13.25 -13.69
N VAL A 104 8.50 -14.11 -14.13
CA VAL A 104 8.32 -15.55 -14.29
C VAL A 104 9.60 -16.20 -13.75
N ALA A 105 9.45 -17.20 -12.89
CA ALA A 105 10.54 -17.84 -12.17
C ALA A 105 11.63 -18.36 -13.12
N VAL A 106 12.89 -18.22 -12.71
CA VAL A 106 14.06 -18.69 -13.43
C VAL A 106 14.88 -19.55 -12.49
N GLY A 107 15.08 -20.82 -12.84
CA GLY A 107 15.90 -21.79 -12.10
C GLY A 107 15.32 -22.27 -10.76
N ARG A 108 14.60 -21.43 -10.01
CA ARG A 108 14.07 -21.79 -8.68
C ARG A 108 12.76 -21.06 -8.37
N VAL A 109 11.83 -21.78 -7.73
CA VAL A 109 10.62 -21.21 -7.12
C VAL A 109 10.83 -21.06 -5.61
N ARG A 110 10.32 -19.97 -5.03
CA ARG A 110 10.52 -19.55 -3.64
C ARG A 110 9.23 -19.28 -2.87
N HIS A 111 8.07 -19.44 -3.49
CA HIS A 111 6.80 -19.55 -2.79
C HIS A 111 5.75 -20.30 -3.62
N VAL A 112 4.74 -20.85 -2.93
CA VAL A 112 3.56 -21.42 -3.60
C VAL A 112 2.86 -20.31 -4.38
N GLY A 113 2.47 -20.58 -5.61
CA GLY A 113 1.80 -19.59 -6.47
C GLY A 113 2.72 -18.76 -7.37
N GLU A 114 4.03 -18.90 -7.25
CA GLU A 114 4.99 -18.20 -8.12
C GLU A 114 4.80 -18.61 -9.59
N ILE A 115 4.86 -17.66 -10.52
CA ILE A 115 4.61 -17.92 -11.94
C ILE A 115 5.80 -18.66 -12.53
N ILE A 116 5.56 -19.79 -13.21
CA ILE A 116 6.58 -20.62 -13.88
C ILE A 116 6.52 -20.46 -15.40
N ALA A 117 5.31 -20.34 -15.95
CA ALA A 117 5.09 -20.12 -17.38
C ALA A 117 3.82 -19.31 -17.63
N VAL A 118 3.76 -18.71 -18.81
CA VAL A 118 2.65 -17.89 -19.30
C VAL A 118 2.16 -18.52 -20.60
N VAL A 119 0.87 -18.85 -20.67
CA VAL A 119 0.21 -19.32 -21.89
C VAL A 119 -0.69 -18.21 -22.41
N VAL A 120 -0.61 -17.92 -23.71
CA VAL A 120 -1.50 -16.99 -24.41
C VAL A 120 -2.30 -17.75 -25.46
N ALA A 121 -3.62 -17.61 -25.44
CA ALA A 121 -4.53 -18.28 -26.35
C ALA A 121 -5.71 -17.39 -26.79
N GLU A 122 -6.48 -17.85 -27.77
CA GLU A 122 -7.65 -17.14 -28.34
C GLU A 122 -8.80 -16.95 -27.33
N SER A 123 -8.85 -17.76 -26.26
CA SER A 123 -9.84 -17.65 -25.19
C SER A 123 -9.26 -17.99 -23.82
N THR A 124 -9.88 -17.48 -22.75
CA THR A 124 -9.50 -17.80 -21.37
C THR A 124 -9.52 -19.30 -21.08
N ALA A 125 -10.50 -20.04 -21.61
CA ALA A 125 -10.60 -21.49 -21.43
C ALA A 125 -9.45 -22.23 -22.12
N GLN A 126 -9.13 -21.89 -23.37
CA GLN A 126 -8.00 -22.50 -24.07
C GLN A 126 -6.67 -22.21 -23.40
N ALA A 127 -6.48 -21.00 -22.86
CA ALA A 127 -5.27 -20.66 -22.12
C ALA A 127 -5.14 -21.50 -20.85
N GLN A 128 -6.23 -21.70 -20.12
CA GLN A 128 -6.27 -22.54 -18.91
C GLN A 128 -6.03 -24.02 -19.24
N ASP A 129 -6.73 -24.58 -20.23
CA ASP A 129 -6.56 -25.97 -20.65
C ASP A 129 -5.12 -26.25 -21.11
N ALA A 130 -4.49 -25.30 -21.81
CA ALA A 130 -3.11 -25.45 -22.26
C ALA A 130 -2.07 -25.30 -21.14
N VAL A 131 -2.37 -24.61 -20.04
CA VAL A 131 -1.50 -24.61 -18.85
C VAL A 131 -1.36 -26.03 -18.28
N ASP A 132 -2.44 -26.81 -18.27
CA ASP A 132 -2.44 -28.19 -17.77
C ASP A 132 -1.65 -29.17 -18.66
N LEU A 133 -1.26 -28.75 -19.87
CA LEU A 133 -0.44 -29.54 -20.80
C LEU A 133 1.07 -29.31 -20.64
N ILE A 134 1.48 -28.39 -19.78
CA ILE A 134 2.91 -28.13 -19.52
C ILE A 134 3.43 -29.20 -18.55
N ASP A 135 4.46 -29.93 -18.96
CA ASP A 135 5.15 -30.88 -18.09
C ASP A 135 6.25 -30.16 -17.30
N LEU A 136 6.16 -30.22 -15.97
CA LEU A 136 6.99 -29.46 -15.04
C LEU A 136 7.73 -30.40 -14.11
N ASN A 137 9.06 -30.33 -14.14
CA ASN A 137 9.94 -31.08 -13.25
C ASN A 137 10.53 -30.14 -12.18
N LEU A 138 10.32 -30.51 -10.92
CA LEU A 138 10.78 -29.76 -9.75
C LEU A 138 11.53 -30.67 -8.78
N ASP A 139 12.73 -30.26 -8.39
CA ASP A 139 13.45 -30.86 -7.27
C ASP A 139 13.12 -30.07 -6.00
N THR A 140 12.20 -30.61 -5.18
CA THR A 140 11.68 -29.90 -4.00
C THR A 140 12.77 -29.74 -2.94
N LEU A 141 12.85 -28.54 -2.37
CA LEU A 141 13.78 -28.16 -1.32
C LEU A 141 13.05 -27.97 0.02
N PRO A 142 13.74 -28.10 1.16
CA PRO A 142 13.20 -27.68 2.45
C PRO A 142 12.74 -26.21 2.41
N ALA A 143 11.60 -25.89 3.03
CA ALA A 143 11.02 -24.55 3.01
C ALA A 143 10.94 -23.96 4.41
N VAL A 144 11.12 -22.64 4.52
CA VAL A 144 11.06 -21.87 5.77
C VAL A 144 9.78 -21.03 5.75
N VAL A 145 8.74 -21.46 6.47
CA VAL A 145 7.41 -20.82 6.40
C VAL A 145 7.05 -19.99 7.63
N ASP A 146 7.60 -20.32 8.80
CA ASP A 146 7.42 -19.56 10.03
C ASP A 146 8.51 -18.50 10.16
N VAL A 147 8.11 -17.24 10.37
CA VAL A 147 9.03 -16.12 10.57
C VAL A 147 9.91 -16.29 11.80
N LEU A 148 9.42 -16.98 12.84
CA LEU A 148 10.18 -17.26 14.07
C LEU A 148 11.36 -18.21 13.83
N GLU A 149 11.28 -19.03 12.79
CA GLU A 149 12.30 -20.03 12.43
C GLU A 149 13.23 -19.54 11.31
N ALA A 150 12.96 -18.35 10.75
CA ALA A 150 13.66 -17.89 9.56
C ALA A 150 15.08 -17.42 9.83
N GLU A 151 15.28 -16.72 10.96
CA GLU A 151 16.60 -16.28 11.39
C GLU A 151 17.40 -17.47 11.93
N ASN A 152 18.62 -17.67 11.41
CA ASN A 152 19.48 -18.81 11.73
C ASN A 152 18.94 -20.19 11.30
N ASN A 153 18.00 -20.23 10.36
CA ASN A 153 17.64 -21.48 9.71
C ASN A 153 18.84 -22.04 8.92
N GLU A 154 18.98 -23.37 8.87
CA GLU A 154 19.98 -24.02 8.00
C GLU A 154 19.65 -23.83 6.51
N VAL A 155 18.37 -23.58 6.19
CA VAL A 155 17.88 -23.34 4.85
C VAL A 155 17.94 -21.85 4.53
N GLU A 156 18.84 -21.48 3.62
CA GLU A 156 18.89 -20.15 3.02
C GLU A 156 18.03 -20.11 1.76
N ILE A 157 17.08 -19.17 1.70
CA ILE A 157 16.19 -18.98 0.53
C ILE A 157 16.96 -18.34 -0.64
N TRP A 158 17.97 -17.54 -0.28
CA TRP A 158 18.87 -16.87 -1.20
C TRP A 158 20.29 -16.93 -0.66
N ASP A 159 21.21 -17.46 -1.46
CA ASP A 159 22.65 -17.50 -1.15
C ASP A 159 23.24 -16.09 -0.92
N THR A 160 22.60 -15.05 -1.44
CA THR A 160 23.00 -13.64 -1.28
C THR A 160 22.42 -12.97 -0.03
N VAL A 161 21.59 -13.67 0.76
CA VAL A 161 20.92 -13.14 1.95
C VAL A 161 21.15 -14.09 3.14
N PRO A 162 22.35 -14.05 3.75
CA PRO A 162 22.73 -14.98 4.81
C PRO A 162 21.77 -14.90 6.00
N GLY A 163 21.43 -16.07 6.54
CA GLY A 163 20.48 -16.18 7.66
C GLY A 163 19.07 -15.66 7.36
N ASN A 164 18.72 -15.51 6.08
CA ASN A 164 17.45 -14.95 5.59
C ASN A 164 17.17 -13.51 6.05
N VAL A 165 18.15 -12.76 6.55
CA VAL A 165 17.98 -11.38 7.02
C VAL A 165 18.20 -10.39 5.87
N ALA A 166 17.12 -9.89 5.28
CA ALA A 166 17.21 -8.93 4.18
C ALA A 166 17.57 -7.51 4.68
N LEU A 167 17.04 -7.14 5.85
CA LEU A 167 17.27 -5.84 6.49
C LEU A 167 17.22 -5.97 8.01
N ASP A 168 18.27 -5.54 8.69
CA ASP A 168 18.30 -5.31 10.14
C ASP A 168 18.25 -3.79 10.40
N PHE A 169 17.06 -3.26 10.66
CA PHE A 169 16.82 -1.82 10.76
C PHE A 169 16.71 -1.38 12.22
N GLN A 170 17.33 -0.24 12.56
CA GLN A 170 17.24 0.36 13.89
C GLN A 170 17.03 1.88 13.80
N ILE A 171 16.22 2.43 14.69
CA ILE A 171 16.11 3.87 14.96
C ILE A 171 15.87 4.13 16.46
N GLY A 172 16.34 5.28 16.92
CA GLY A 172 16.14 5.77 18.29
C GLY A 172 17.42 5.63 19.10
N ASP A 173 17.35 6.07 20.36
CA ASP A 173 18.50 6.04 21.27
C ASP A 173 18.41 4.81 22.18
N GLU A 174 19.02 3.72 21.73
CA GLU A 174 19.11 2.44 22.45
C GLU A 174 19.64 2.63 23.88
N ALA A 175 20.72 3.40 24.04
CA ALA A 175 21.36 3.59 25.32
C ALA A 175 20.46 4.37 26.29
N ARG A 176 19.73 5.38 25.79
CA ARG A 176 18.78 6.15 26.60
C ARG A 176 17.56 5.31 26.97
N ALA A 177 17.00 4.54 26.03
CA ALA A 177 15.88 3.65 26.31
C ALA A 177 16.26 2.58 27.35
N GLN A 178 17.47 2.01 27.24
CA GLN A 178 17.98 1.04 28.21
C GLN A 178 18.15 1.65 29.61
N ARG A 179 18.75 2.85 29.72
CA ARG A 179 18.88 3.55 31.02
C ARG A 179 17.51 3.83 31.66
N ALA A 180 16.51 4.18 30.85
CA ALA A 180 15.15 4.40 31.34
C ALA A 180 14.53 3.12 31.92
N ILE A 181 14.77 1.97 31.27
CA ILE A 181 14.31 0.65 31.75
C ILE A 181 15.02 0.24 33.04
N ASP A 182 16.34 0.40 33.12
CA ASP A 182 17.14 0.00 34.29
C ASP A 182 16.78 0.81 35.54
N GLY A 183 16.39 2.08 35.37
CA GLY A 183 16.00 2.98 36.45
C GLY A 183 14.50 3.03 36.78
N ALA A 184 13.68 2.21 36.12
CA ALA A 184 12.23 2.29 36.23
C ALA A 184 11.69 1.72 37.56
N ALA A 185 10.60 2.30 38.07
CA ALA A 185 9.87 1.69 39.18
C ALA A 185 9.01 0.50 38.72
N HIS A 186 8.50 0.57 37.48
CA HIS A 186 7.75 -0.50 36.85
C HIS A 186 8.26 -0.76 35.43
N VAL A 187 8.50 -2.03 35.11
CA VAL A 187 8.84 -2.49 33.76
C VAL A 187 7.75 -3.43 33.29
N VAL A 188 7.15 -3.12 32.16
CA VAL A 188 6.06 -3.89 31.55
C VAL A 188 6.60 -4.52 30.26
N LYS A 189 6.31 -5.80 30.04
CA LYS A 189 6.74 -6.54 28.85
C LYS A 189 5.56 -7.20 28.16
N LEU A 190 5.52 -7.15 26.85
CA LEU A 190 4.47 -7.80 26.06
C LEU A 190 5.01 -8.29 24.72
N SER A 191 4.65 -9.51 24.34
CA SER A 191 4.90 -10.06 23.01
C SER A 191 3.58 -10.23 22.27
N LEU A 192 3.52 -9.79 21.01
CA LEU A 192 2.34 -9.84 20.17
C LEU A 192 2.69 -10.34 18.77
N SER A 193 1.95 -11.32 18.28
CA SER A 193 1.98 -11.72 16.88
C SER A 193 1.00 -10.90 16.04
N THR A 194 1.40 -10.53 14.84
CA THR A 194 0.52 -9.95 13.83
C THR A 194 0.29 -10.98 12.73
N ASN A 195 -0.94 -11.47 12.64
CA ASN A 195 -1.29 -12.48 11.65
C ASN A 195 -1.05 -11.96 10.24
N ARG A 196 -0.59 -12.85 9.37
CA ARG A 196 -0.52 -12.63 7.93
C ARG A 196 -1.91 -12.44 7.33
N LEU A 197 -2.08 -11.41 6.49
CA LEU A 197 -3.37 -11.03 5.92
C LEU A 197 -3.32 -10.89 4.40
N VAL A 198 -4.45 -11.17 3.74
CA VAL A 198 -4.68 -10.88 2.33
C VAL A 198 -5.62 -9.69 2.22
N ALA A 199 -5.34 -8.75 1.31
CA ALA A 199 -6.17 -7.56 1.14
C ALA A 199 -7.59 -7.89 0.65
N ALA A 200 -7.73 -8.96 -0.15
CA ALA A 200 -8.99 -9.52 -0.64
C ALA A 200 -9.95 -8.47 -1.23
N THR A 201 -9.44 -7.60 -2.11
CA THR A 201 -10.25 -6.61 -2.85
C THR A 201 -11.37 -7.30 -3.60
N MET A 202 -12.60 -6.76 -3.61
CA MET A 202 -13.74 -7.41 -4.26
C MET A 202 -13.50 -7.68 -5.75
N GLU A 203 -12.88 -6.73 -6.45
CA GLU A 203 -12.30 -6.93 -7.78
C GLU A 203 -10.90 -7.56 -7.63
N PRO A 204 -10.68 -8.81 -8.08
CA PRO A 204 -9.34 -9.37 -8.22
C PRO A 204 -8.46 -8.51 -9.15
N ARG A 205 -7.14 -8.69 -9.12
CA ARG A 205 -6.30 -8.05 -10.14
C ARG A 205 -6.61 -8.64 -11.51
N SER A 206 -6.60 -7.78 -12.52
CA SER A 206 -6.66 -8.14 -13.93
C SER A 206 -5.84 -7.12 -14.70
N GLY A 207 -5.59 -7.38 -15.99
CA GLY A 207 -4.87 -6.43 -16.83
C GLY A 207 -5.12 -6.70 -18.31
N VAL A 208 -5.07 -5.63 -19.10
CA VAL A 208 -5.06 -5.72 -20.57
C VAL A 208 -3.83 -4.99 -21.05
N ALA A 209 -2.97 -5.70 -21.77
CA ALA A 209 -1.72 -5.17 -22.30
C ALA A 209 -1.76 -5.11 -23.83
N ARG A 210 -1.06 -4.13 -24.40
CA ARG A 210 -0.85 -3.99 -25.84
C ARG A 210 0.53 -3.42 -26.09
N TYR A 211 1.13 -3.79 -27.22
CA TYR A 211 2.32 -3.14 -27.74
C TYR A 211 2.03 -2.58 -29.13
N ASP A 212 2.24 -1.28 -29.31
CA ASP A 212 2.18 -0.63 -30.61
C ASP A 212 3.59 -0.56 -31.21
N ALA A 213 3.81 -1.34 -32.28
CA ALA A 213 5.10 -1.39 -32.97
C ALA A 213 5.42 -0.11 -33.75
N ALA A 214 4.41 0.68 -34.18
CA ALA A 214 4.63 1.90 -34.96
C ALA A 214 5.13 3.05 -34.08
N SER A 215 4.61 3.14 -32.84
CA SER A 215 5.04 4.13 -31.85
C SER A 215 6.00 3.57 -30.80
N GLU A 216 6.39 2.31 -30.92
CA GLU A 216 7.21 1.55 -29.96
C GLU A 216 6.72 1.68 -28.50
N THR A 217 5.40 1.73 -28.32
CA THR A 217 4.77 2.06 -27.03
C THR A 217 4.09 0.83 -26.43
N TYR A 218 4.38 0.57 -25.17
CA TYR A 218 3.63 -0.36 -24.33
C TYR A 218 2.43 0.33 -23.70
N GLU A 219 1.30 -0.35 -23.67
CA GLU A 219 0.11 0.08 -22.95
C GLU A 219 -0.35 -1.01 -21.99
N LEU A 220 -0.60 -0.61 -20.74
CA LEU A 220 -1.23 -1.45 -19.71
C LEU A 220 -2.47 -0.75 -19.18
N VAL A 221 -3.63 -1.41 -19.30
CA VAL A 221 -4.83 -1.07 -18.53
C VAL A 221 -4.87 -1.98 -17.31
N SER A 222 -4.81 -1.41 -16.11
CA SER A 222 -4.89 -2.18 -14.87
C SER A 222 -5.58 -1.42 -13.75
N GLY A 223 -6.12 -2.16 -12.78
CA GLY A 223 -6.66 -1.62 -11.54
C GLY A 223 -5.48 -1.21 -10.66
N SER A 224 -5.18 0.10 -10.62
CA SER A 224 -4.06 0.64 -9.85
C SER A 224 -4.51 1.67 -8.83
N GLN A 225 -3.64 1.98 -7.87
CA GLN A 225 -3.85 3.11 -6.96
C GLN A 225 -3.20 4.40 -7.46
N GLY A 226 -2.66 4.41 -8.67
CA GLY A 226 -1.97 5.55 -9.26
C GLY A 226 -1.02 5.07 -10.35
N VAL A 227 -1.17 5.67 -11.53
CA VAL A 227 -0.49 5.22 -12.75
C VAL A 227 1.01 5.48 -12.74
N ASN A 228 1.46 6.57 -12.10
CA ASN A 228 2.87 6.98 -12.10
C ASN A 228 3.78 5.94 -11.42
N ALA A 229 3.34 5.38 -10.29
CA ALA A 229 4.13 4.40 -9.54
C ALA A 229 4.39 3.14 -10.38
N GLN A 230 3.34 2.60 -11.00
CA GLN A 230 3.46 1.43 -11.88
C GLN A 230 4.25 1.76 -13.14
N ARG A 231 3.93 2.87 -13.83
CA ARG A 231 4.62 3.28 -15.05
C ARG A 231 6.12 3.38 -14.84
N ASN A 232 6.56 4.07 -13.80
CA ASN A 232 7.99 4.29 -13.56
C ASN A 232 8.70 2.97 -13.26
N MET A 233 8.10 2.05 -12.49
CA MET A 233 8.69 0.72 -12.27
C MET A 233 8.78 -0.10 -13.57
N LEU A 234 7.71 -0.10 -14.36
CA LEU A 234 7.64 -0.82 -15.64
C LEU A 234 8.65 -0.26 -16.64
N ALA A 235 8.69 1.05 -16.82
CA ALA A 235 9.58 1.72 -17.78
C ALA A 235 11.04 1.65 -17.34
N ASP A 236 11.36 2.11 -16.12
CA ASP A 236 12.74 2.39 -15.72
C ASP A 236 13.51 1.10 -15.36
N ALA A 237 12.91 0.21 -14.57
CA ALA A 237 13.61 -0.95 -14.02
C ALA A 237 13.39 -2.24 -14.82
N ILE A 238 12.17 -2.45 -15.32
CA ILE A 238 11.75 -3.73 -15.90
C ILE A 238 11.99 -3.76 -17.41
N PHE A 239 11.31 -2.90 -18.17
CA PHE A 239 11.42 -2.86 -19.63
C PHE A 239 12.57 -2.00 -20.14
N LYS A 240 13.11 -1.11 -19.30
CA LYS A 240 14.25 -0.22 -19.61
C LYS A 240 13.98 0.63 -20.86
N VAL A 241 12.78 1.20 -20.93
CA VAL A 241 12.33 2.08 -22.02
C VAL A 241 12.09 3.49 -21.48
N PRO A 242 12.13 4.53 -22.33
CA PRO A 242 11.69 5.86 -21.95
C PRO A 242 10.25 5.84 -21.39
N ARG A 243 9.95 6.69 -20.40
CA ARG A 243 8.63 6.69 -19.73
C ARG A 243 7.49 7.05 -20.68
N GLU A 244 7.77 7.84 -21.71
CA GLU A 244 6.86 8.18 -22.80
C GLU A 244 6.50 6.98 -23.70
N ASN A 245 7.27 5.88 -23.66
CA ASN A 245 6.98 4.63 -24.36
C ASN A 245 6.23 3.63 -23.46
N MET A 246 5.79 4.04 -22.26
CA MET A 246 5.03 3.20 -21.32
C MET A 246 3.79 3.95 -20.84
N ARG A 247 2.62 3.60 -21.40
CA ARG A 247 1.33 4.14 -20.97
C ARG A 247 0.67 3.19 -19.98
N VAL A 248 0.41 3.67 -18.77
CA VAL A 248 -0.46 2.97 -17.81
C VAL A 248 -1.79 3.73 -17.72
N ARG A 249 -2.89 2.99 -17.86
CA ARG A 249 -4.25 3.49 -17.64
C ARG A 249 -4.96 2.72 -16.54
N THR A 250 -5.81 3.42 -15.80
CA THR A 250 -6.64 2.89 -14.73
C THR A 250 -8.01 3.55 -14.79
N ASN A 251 -9.04 2.72 -14.85
CA ASN A 251 -10.43 3.15 -14.86
C ASN A 251 -11.01 3.10 -13.43
N ASP A 252 -12.25 2.62 -13.25
CA ASP A 252 -12.78 2.29 -11.94
C ASP A 252 -11.99 1.12 -11.32
N VAL A 253 -11.82 1.17 -9.99
CA VAL A 253 -11.07 0.15 -9.25
C VAL A 253 -11.93 -0.37 -8.10
N GLY A 254 -12.16 -1.67 -8.06
CA GLY A 254 -12.97 -2.35 -7.04
C GLY A 254 -12.21 -2.62 -5.75
N GLY A 255 -11.60 -1.55 -5.19
CA GLY A 255 -10.75 -1.57 -4.00
C GLY A 255 -9.27 -1.85 -4.31
N GLY A 256 -8.38 -1.15 -3.63
CA GLY A 256 -6.92 -1.33 -3.74
C GLY A 256 -6.19 -1.53 -2.40
N PHE A 257 -6.53 -0.73 -1.39
CA PHE A 257 -6.07 -0.88 0.00
C PHE A 257 -4.54 -0.89 0.23
N GLY A 258 -3.73 -0.41 -0.70
CA GLY A 258 -2.25 -0.41 -0.67
C GLY A 258 -1.64 -1.48 -1.59
N MET A 259 -2.40 -2.55 -1.87
CA MET A 259 -1.91 -3.72 -2.60
C MET A 259 -1.73 -3.42 -4.10
N LYS A 260 -2.59 -2.59 -4.70
CA LYS A 260 -2.61 -2.27 -6.14
C LYS A 260 -1.69 -1.10 -6.55
N THR A 261 -0.73 -0.71 -5.71
CA THR A 261 0.18 0.44 -6.00
C THR A 261 1.34 0.10 -6.92
N GLN A 262 1.91 -1.09 -6.80
CA GLN A 262 3.15 -1.47 -7.49
C GLN A 262 2.89 -2.29 -8.76
N ALA A 263 3.94 -2.46 -9.56
CA ALA A 263 3.94 -3.46 -10.63
C ALA A 263 3.89 -4.89 -10.05
N TYR A 264 3.31 -5.80 -10.82
CA TYR A 264 3.18 -7.21 -10.48
C TYR A 264 3.71 -8.12 -11.59
N PRO A 265 4.15 -9.34 -11.25
CA PRO A 265 4.62 -10.34 -12.21
C PRO A 265 3.70 -10.53 -13.41
N GLU A 266 2.39 -10.62 -13.18
CA GLU A 266 1.40 -10.83 -14.24
C GLU A 266 1.36 -9.69 -15.25
N TYR A 267 1.46 -8.44 -14.78
CA TYR A 267 1.44 -7.26 -15.66
C TYR A 267 2.66 -7.22 -16.58
N VAL A 268 3.84 -7.57 -16.03
CA VAL A 268 5.08 -7.67 -16.81
C VAL A 268 4.96 -8.78 -17.85
N ALA A 269 4.44 -9.95 -17.44
CA ALA A 269 4.25 -11.10 -18.32
C ALA A 269 3.30 -10.80 -19.50
N ILE A 270 2.15 -10.17 -19.26
CA ILE A 270 1.20 -9.84 -20.35
C ILE A 270 1.72 -8.72 -21.26
N LEU A 271 2.47 -7.75 -20.73
CA LEU A 271 3.13 -6.72 -21.55
C LEU A 271 4.20 -7.31 -22.47
N PHE A 272 5.01 -8.23 -21.92
CA PHE A 272 5.98 -8.99 -22.69
C PHE A 272 5.27 -9.81 -23.78
N ALA A 273 4.27 -10.61 -23.40
CA ALA A 273 3.55 -11.48 -24.32
C ALA A 273 2.81 -10.71 -25.42
N ALA A 274 2.23 -9.55 -25.11
CA ALA A 274 1.59 -8.68 -26.10
C ALA A 274 2.58 -8.22 -27.19
N LYS A 275 3.82 -7.91 -26.81
CA LYS A 275 4.87 -7.60 -27.78
C LYS A 275 5.29 -8.83 -28.61
N GLN A 276 5.46 -10.00 -27.97
CA GLN A 276 5.91 -11.21 -28.67
C GLN A 276 4.88 -11.74 -29.67
N THR A 277 3.60 -11.68 -29.29
CA THR A 277 2.49 -12.20 -30.10
C THR A 277 1.97 -11.20 -31.13
N GLY A 278 2.26 -9.90 -30.94
CA GLY A 278 1.73 -8.83 -31.78
C GLY A 278 0.23 -8.57 -31.58
N GLN A 279 -0.36 -9.12 -30.52
CA GLN A 279 -1.78 -8.97 -30.18
C GLN A 279 -1.95 -8.38 -28.78
N PRO A 280 -3.04 -7.67 -28.48
CA PRO A 280 -3.37 -7.33 -27.11
C PRO A 280 -3.55 -8.61 -26.27
N VAL A 281 -3.09 -8.61 -25.02
CA VAL A 281 -3.19 -9.78 -24.13
C VAL A 281 -3.92 -9.37 -22.86
N LYS A 282 -5.04 -10.05 -22.58
CA LYS A 282 -5.85 -9.86 -21.36
C LYS A 282 -5.60 -10.98 -20.36
N TRP A 283 -5.41 -10.64 -19.11
CA TRP A 283 -5.43 -11.57 -17.99
C TRP A 283 -6.56 -11.21 -17.02
N GLN A 284 -7.33 -12.24 -16.64
CA GLN A 284 -8.45 -12.13 -15.71
C GLN A 284 -8.13 -12.94 -14.45
N GLY A 285 -7.66 -12.26 -13.40
CA GLY A 285 -7.29 -12.94 -12.16
C GLY A 285 -8.51 -13.53 -11.45
N SER A 286 -8.37 -14.75 -10.93
CA SER A 286 -9.41 -15.38 -10.11
C SER A 286 -9.26 -15.02 -8.63
N ARG A 287 -10.31 -15.26 -7.82
CA ARG A 287 -10.22 -15.10 -6.36
C ARG A 287 -9.17 -16.04 -5.78
N SER A 288 -9.14 -17.30 -6.20
CA SER A 288 -8.16 -18.29 -5.69
C SER A 288 -6.74 -17.87 -6.04
N GLU A 289 -6.52 -17.36 -7.25
CA GLU A 289 -5.24 -16.84 -7.70
C GLU A 289 -4.79 -15.62 -6.86
N ALA A 290 -5.72 -14.72 -6.48
CA ALA A 290 -5.40 -13.57 -5.63
C ALA A 290 -4.77 -13.98 -4.28
N PHE A 291 -5.17 -15.10 -3.67
CA PHE A 291 -4.56 -15.58 -2.43
C PHE A 291 -3.11 -16.07 -2.61
N LEU A 292 -2.76 -16.48 -3.83
CA LEU A 292 -1.44 -17.00 -4.19
C LEU A 292 -0.51 -15.93 -4.76
N ALA A 293 -1.06 -14.83 -5.27
CA ALA A 293 -0.31 -13.91 -6.12
C ALA A 293 -0.30 -12.45 -5.63
N ASP A 294 -1.34 -12.01 -4.92
CA ASP A 294 -1.37 -10.66 -4.38
C ASP A 294 -0.40 -10.58 -3.21
N ASN A 295 0.33 -9.47 -3.11
CA ASN A 295 1.19 -9.28 -1.94
C ASN A 295 0.30 -9.34 -0.68
N GLN A 296 0.76 -10.12 0.29
CA GLN A 296 0.10 -10.24 1.58
C GLN A 296 0.63 -9.16 2.51
N ALA A 297 0.17 -9.09 3.75
CA ALA A 297 0.59 -8.03 4.67
C ALA A 297 0.70 -8.50 6.10
N ARG A 298 1.36 -7.66 6.93
CA ARG A 298 1.65 -7.90 8.34
C ARG A 298 2.69 -9.01 8.48
N ASP A 299 2.37 -10.06 9.23
CA ASP A 299 3.20 -11.24 9.44
C ASP A 299 4.48 -10.94 10.21
N GLY A 300 4.37 -10.90 11.53
CA GLY A 300 5.52 -10.65 12.39
C GLY A 300 5.23 -10.86 13.87
N VAL A 301 6.29 -10.74 14.67
CA VAL A 301 6.23 -10.79 16.12
C VAL A 301 6.90 -9.55 16.68
N MET A 302 6.18 -8.82 17.54
CA MET A 302 6.64 -7.60 18.18
C MET A 302 6.79 -7.83 19.68
N ASN A 303 7.93 -7.46 20.23
CA ASN A 303 8.23 -7.52 21.66
C ASN A 303 8.41 -6.09 22.17
N GLY A 304 7.53 -5.64 23.05
CA GLY A 304 7.60 -4.33 23.69
C GLY A 304 8.08 -4.44 25.13
N THR A 305 9.00 -3.56 25.54
CA THR A 305 9.40 -3.34 26.93
C THR A 305 9.26 -1.86 27.27
N MET A 306 8.30 -1.51 28.14
CA MET A 306 8.02 -0.13 28.52
C MET A 306 8.31 0.11 30.00
N ALA A 307 8.98 1.23 30.25
CA ALA A 307 9.41 1.68 31.57
C ALA A 307 8.49 2.78 32.09
N PHE A 308 8.08 2.68 33.34
CA PHE A 308 7.29 3.70 34.04
C PHE A 308 7.94 4.07 35.38
N ASN A 309 7.77 5.33 35.79
CA ASN A 309 8.05 5.75 37.16
C ASN A 309 6.95 5.26 38.13
N ALA A 310 7.11 5.54 39.43
CA ALA A 310 6.16 5.09 40.46
C ALA A 310 4.74 5.65 40.29
N ASP A 311 4.60 6.80 39.62
CA ASP A 311 3.32 7.45 39.35
C ASP A 311 2.70 7.02 37.99
N GLY A 312 3.31 6.06 37.29
CA GLY A 312 2.82 5.59 35.99
C GLY A 312 3.11 6.53 34.81
N LYS A 313 4.07 7.45 34.92
CA LYS A 313 4.58 8.22 33.77
C LYS A 313 5.61 7.40 33.00
N ILE A 314 5.50 7.37 31.67
CA ILE A 314 6.41 6.67 30.76
C ILE A 314 7.80 7.32 30.84
N LEU A 315 8.82 6.48 31.01
CA LEU A 315 10.23 6.86 31.02
C LEU A 315 10.95 6.44 29.73
N GLY A 316 10.52 5.32 29.14
CA GLY A 316 11.11 4.81 27.90
C GLY A 316 10.39 3.58 27.36
N PHE A 317 10.66 3.25 26.11
CA PHE A 317 10.05 2.12 25.40
C PHE A 317 11.04 1.52 24.41
N ARG A 318 11.28 0.22 24.51
CA ARG A 318 12.04 -0.55 23.52
C ARG A 318 11.12 -1.50 22.80
N VAL A 319 11.29 -1.60 21.49
CA VAL A 319 10.51 -2.48 20.63
C VAL A 319 11.43 -3.27 19.70
N ASP A 320 11.35 -4.59 19.82
CA ASP A 320 12.04 -5.54 18.95
C ASP A 320 11.02 -6.26 18.07
N MET A 321 11.17 -6.19 16.75
CA MET A 321 10.28 -6.88 15.82
C MET A 321 11.05 -7.82 14.89
N ILE A 322 10.42 -8.94 14.56
CA ILE A 322 10.74 -9.69 13.34
C ILE A 322 9.54 -9.60 12.39
N ALA A 323 9.80 -9.39 11.11
CA ALA A 323 8.78 -9.22 10.09
C ALA A 323 9.08 -10.10 8.89
N ALA A 324 8.13 -10.93 8.47
CA ALA A 324 8.27 -11.76 7.29
C ALA A 324 8.19 -10.89 6.03
N MET A 325 8.98 -11.24 5.01
CA MET A 325 8.98 -10.56 3.71
C MET A 325 8.44 -11.44 2.57
N GLY A 326 8.31 -12.75 2.79
CA GLY A 326 8.07 -13.73 1.74
C GLY A 326 9.34 -14.07 0.95
N GLY A 327 9.19 -14.82 -0.15
CA GLY A 327 10.33 -15.38 -0.90
C GLY A 327 11.13 -14.33 -1.67
N TYR A 328 10.56 -13.13 -1.78
CA TYR A 328 11.12 -11.96 -2.43
C TYR A 328 10.71 -10.70 -1.66
N LEU A 329 11.56 -9.68 -1.66
CA LEU A 329 11.15 -8.34 -1.28
C LEU A 329 10.19 -7.77 -2.33
N SER A 330 8.96 -7.44 -1.93
CA SER A 330 8.08 -6.60 -2.76
C SER A 330 8.61 -5.16 -2.83
N SER A 331 8.04 -4.33 -3.72
CA SER A 331 8.55 -2.97 -3.95
C SER A 331 8.59 -2.12 -2.68
N HIS A 332 7.60 -2.27 -1.81
CA HIS A 332 7.44 -1.46 -0.59
C HIS A 332 7.31 -2.30 0.69
N GLY A 333 7.54 -3.62 0.63
CA GLY A 333 7.36 -4.54 1.76
C GLY A 333 8.16 -4.13 3.01
N PRO A 334 9.50 -4.03 2.93
CA PRO A 334 10.32 -3.63 4.07
C PRO A 334 9.98 -2.25 4.65
N ALA A 335 9.55 -1.31 3.81
CA ALA A 335 9.13 0.02 4.27
C ALA A 335 7.92 -0.02 5.22
N ALA A 336 7.04 -1.03 5.07
CA ALA A 336 5.90 -1.21 5.96
C ALA A 336 6.33 -1.61 7.37
N ALA A 337 7.31 -2.51 7.51
CA ALA A 337 7.79 -2.96 8.82
C ALA A 337 8.77 -1.98 9.49
N THR A 338 9.34 -1.02 8.76
CA THR A 338 10.40 -0.12 9.25
C THR A 338 9.85 1.27 9.57
N ARG A 339 10.10 2.26 8.70
CA ARG A 339 9.73 3.67 8.92
C ARG A 339 8.23 3.87 9.15
N ASN A 340 7.37 3.11 8.49
CA ASN A 340 5.93 3.30 8.69
C ASN A 340 5.45 2.92 10.11
N VAL A 341 6.10 1.94 10.76
CA VAL A 341 5.86 1.64 12.18
C VAL A 341 6.33 2.84 13.02
N CYS A 342 7.55 3.31 12.77
CA CYS A 342 8.17 4.42 13.51
C CYS A 342 7.31 5.67 13.54
N ASN A 343 6.69 6.03 12.41
CA ASN A 343 5.89 7.25 12.27
C ASN A 343 4.77 7.35 13.32
N CYS A 344 4.24 6.21 13.78
CA CYS A 344 3.12 6.16 14.72
C CYS A 344 3.47 5.50 16.06
N LEU A 345 4.71 5.04 16.27
CA LEU A 345 5.08 4.23 17.44
C LEU A 345 5.14 5.02 18.76
N THR A 346 5.35 6.34 18.69
CA THR A 346 5.20 7.24 19.85
C THR A 346 3.72 7.44 20.23
N GLY A 347 2.82 7.35 19.25
CA GLY A 347 1.37 7.51 19.42
C GLY A 347 0.97 8.83 20.08
N CYS A 348 -0.04 8.80 20.93
CA CYS A 348 -0.54 9.98 21.65
C CYS A 348 0.31 10.34 22.88
N TYR A 349 1.37 9.59 23.19
CA TYR A 349 2.01 9.64 24.50
C TYR A 349 3.37 10.35 24.46
N ASP A 350 3.64 11.12 25.50
CA ASP A 350 4.93 11.73 25.77
C ASP A 350 5.89 10.66 26.31
N ASN A 351 6.65 10.07 25.38
CA ASN A 351 7.64 9.03 25.63
C ASN A 351 9.04 9.55 25.27
N PRO A 352 9.87 9.89 26.26
CA PRO A 352 11.12 10.61 26.01
C PRO A 352 12.29 9.73 25.55
N ALA A 353 12.17 8.40 25.62
CA ALA A 353 13.27 7.48 25.30
C ALA A 353 12.76 6.24 24.56
N LEU A 354 12.75 6.29 23.24
CA LEU A 354 12.24 5.22 22.39
C LEU A 354 13.36 4.65 21.51
N GLU A 355 13.43 3.32 21.45
CA GLU A 355 14.23 2.59 20.48
C GLU A 355 13.37 1.51 19.80
N TYR A 356 13.50 1.44 18.47
CA TYR A 356 12.84 0.45 17.63
C TYR A 356 13.86 -0.25 16.77
N GLN A 357 13.85 -1.58 16.82
CA GLN A 357 14.58 -2.43 15.90
C GLN A 357 13.66 -3.45 15.23
N VAL A 358 13.94 -3.74 13.96
CA VAL A 358 13.22 -4.76 13.20
C VAL A 358 14.14 -5.51 12.24
N LYS A 359 14.03 -6.83 12.25
CA LYS A 359 14.62 -7.69 11.20
C LYS A 359 13.54 -8.08 10.18
N CYS A 360 13.78 -7.76 8.92
CA CYS A 360 12.97 -8.18 7.79
C CYS A 360 13.51 -9.52 7.28
N LEU A 361 12.79 -10.60 7.54
CA LEU A 361 13.21 -11.98 7.28
C LEU A 361 12.52 -12.56 6.05
N LEU A 362 13.29 -13.19 5.16
CA LEU A 362 12.72 -13.94 4.04
C LEU A 362 12.07 -15.23 4.53
N THR A 363 10.95 -15.61 3.92
CA THR A 363 10.22 -16.87 4.18
C THR A 363 9.70 -17.43 2.85
N ASN A 364 9.47 -18.73 2.70
CA ASN A 364 8.90 -19.34 1.48
C ASN A 364 7.40 -19.10 1.30
N ASN A 365 6.95 -17.89 1.64
CA ASN A 365 5.58 -17.42 1.50
C ASN A 365 5.50 -16.33 0.41
N VAL A 366 4.28 -15.98 -0.01
CA VAL A 366 4.03 -14.87 -0.96
C VAL A 366 4.71 -13.58 -0.47
N PRO A 367 5.21 -12.68 -1.33
CA PRO A 367 5.81 -11.43 -0.86
C PRO A 367 4.86 -10.58 0.01
N ILE A 368 5.40 -9.94 1.05
CA ILE A 368 4.67 -8.99 1.91
C ILE A 368 4.74 -7.59 1.29
N GLY A 369 3.63 -6.85 1.33
CA GLY A 369 3.49 -5.49 0.84
C GLY A 369 2.49 -4.66 1.65
N PRO A 370 2.21 -3.42 1.21
CA PRO A 370 1.31 -2.53 1.91
C PRO A 370 -0.15 -3.03 1.90
N TYR A 371 -0.76 -3.07 3.08
CA TYR A 371 -2.21 -3.19 3.27
C TYR A 371 -2.63 -2.18 4.34
N ARG A 372 -3.66 -1.37 4.05
CA ARG A 372 -4.25 -0.28 4.85
C ARG A 372 -3.50 0.07 6.14
N GLY A 373 -2.83 1.21 6.16
CA GLY A 373 -2.00 1.67 7.29
C GLY A 373 -0.55 1.18 7.23
N ALA A 374 -0.31 -0.08 6.83
CA ALA A 374 1.00 -0.67 6.52
C ALA A 374 2.12 -0.33 7.53
N GLY A 375 2.17 -1.02 8.68
CA GLY A 375 3.10 -0.73 9.79
C GLY A 375 2.47 0.11 10.90
N ARG A 376 1.62 1.07 10.53
CA ARG A 376 0.94 1.93 11.51
C ARG A 376 -0.03 1.16 12.41
N PRO A 377 -0.83 0.19 11.90
CA PRO A 377 -1.65 -0.65 12.77
C PRO A 377 -0.84 -1.49 13.75
N GLU A 378 0.33 -1.97 13.35
CA GLU A 378 1.26 -2.72 14.20
C GLU A 378 1.77 -1.84 15.35
N ALA A 379 2.18 -0.60 15.04
CA ALA A 379 2.57 0.39 16.03
C ALA A 379 1.45 0.69 17.03
N ALA A 380 0.26 1.06 16.54
CA ALA A 380 -0.90 1.37 17.37
C ALA A 380 -1.36 0.15 18.20
N TYR A 381 -1.33 -1.05 17.61
CA TYR A 381 -1.69 -2.28 18.30
C TYR A 381 -0.73 -2.56 19.45
N LEU A 382 0.59 -2.54 19.22
CA LEU A 382 1.55 -2.77 20.29
C LEU A 382 1.42 -1.72 21.40
N LEU A 383 1.40 -0.45 21.04
CA LEU A 383 1.38 0.65 21.99
C LEU A 383 0.13 0.64 22.87
N GLU A 384 -1.06 0.48 22.29
CA GLU A 384 -2.31 0.47 23.07
C GLU A 384 -2.46 -0.80 23.92
N ARG A 385 -1.94 -1.93 23.44
CA ARG A 385 -1.88 -3.16 24.23
C ARG A 385 -0.90 -3.03 25.38
N MET A 386 0.23 -2.34 25.19
CA MET A 386 1.18 -2.01 26.25
C MET A 386 0.54 -1.12 27.31
N MET A 387 -0.19 -0.07 26.93
CA MET A 387 -0.88 0.81 27.88
C MET A 387 -1.93 0.06 28.71
N ASP A 388 -2.75 -0.78 28.09
CA ASP A 388 -3.74 -1.59 28.80
C ASP A 388 -3.09 -2.65 29.70
N HIS A 389 -1.97 -3.25 29.27
CA HIS A 389 -1.23 -4.23 30.08
C HIS A 389 -0.52 -3.56 31.26
N ALA A 390 0.07 -2.39 31.05
CA ALA A 390 0.68 -1.57 32.08
C ALA A 390 -0.32 -1.13 33.15
N ALA A 391 -1.51 -0.66 32.74
CA ALA A 391 -2.57 -0.28 33.67
C ALA A 391 -2.92 -1.43 34.64
N ARG A 392 -3.08 -2.65 34.11
CA ARG A 392 -3.34 -3.85 34.93
C ARG A 392 -2.17 -4.22 35.83
N GLN A 393 -0.93 -4.14 35.33
CA GLN A 393 0.26 -4.54 36.10
C GLN A 393 0.60 -3.55 37.22
N ILE A 394 0.48 -2.25 36.95
CA ILE A 394 0.80 -1.17 37.90
C ILE A 394 -0.37 -0.93 38.87
N GLY A 395 -1.60 -1.26 38.48
CA GLY A 395 -2.80 -1.04 39.29
C GLY A 395 -3.38 0.38 39.18
N ILE A 396 -3.09 1.08 38.07
CA ILE A 396 -3.69 2.38 37.73
C ILE A 396 -4.82 2.15 36.73
N ASP A 397 -5.93 2.87 36.87
CA ASP A 397 -7.01 2.84 35.88
C ASP A 397 -6.49 3.16 34.47
N ARG A 398 -7.01 2.48 33.44
CA ARG A 398 -6.47 2.57 32.08
C ARG A 398 -6.78 3.89 31.37
N ILE A 399 -7.80 4.64 31.80
CA ILE A 399 -8.08 5.99 31.31
C ILE A 399 -7.07 6.93 31.97
N GLU A 400 -6.94 6.82 33.29
CA GLU A 400 -6.03 7.64 34.08
C GLU A 400 -4.57 7.48 33.66
N LEU A 401 -4.11 6.24 33.41
CA LEU A 401 -2.75 5.99 32.94
C LEU A 401 -2.49 6.69 31.59
N ARG A 402 -3.46 6.71 30.68
CA ARG A 402 -3.35 7.43 29.42
C ARG A 402 -3.28 8.93 29.63
N ARG A 403 -4.17 9.50 30.47
CA ARG A 403 -4.15 10.95 30.81
C ARG A 403 -2.81 11.43 31.31
N ARG A 404 -2.17 10.67 32.22
CA ARG A 404 -0.83 11.00 32.75
C ARG A 404 0.25 11.07 31.67
N ASN A 405 0.03 10.37 30.56
CA ASN A 405 1.03 10.16 29.53
C ASN A 405 0.74 10.89 28.23
N PHE A 406 -0.45 11.46 28.01
CA PHE A 406 -0.73 12.18 26.78
C PHE A 406 0.23 13.37 26.58
N ILE A 407 0.59 13.59 25.32
CA ILE A 407 1.17 14.85 24.87
C ILE A 407 0.09 15.92 25.01
N LYS A 408 0.43 17.05 25.63
CA LYS A 408 -0.53 18.12 25.93
C LYS A 408 -0.63 19.13 24.79
N PRO A 409 -1.78 19.80 24.60
CA PRO A 409 -1.95 20.82 23.57
C PRO A 409 -0.90 21.94 23.63
N GLU A 410 -0.51 22.38 24.83
CA GLU A 410 0.50 23.43 25.03
C GLU A 410 1.92 23.01 24.61
N GLN A 411 2.15 21.72 24.33
CA GLN A 411 3.43 21.21 23.84
C GLN A 411 3.53 21.23 22.31
N MET A 412 2.46 21.60 21.60
CA MET A 412 2.45 21.61 20.14
C MET A 412 3.13 22.88 19.57
N PRO A 413 3.91 22.78 18.47
CA PRO A 413 4.27 21.54 17.78
C PRO A 413 5.23 20.66 18.60
N TYR A 414 4.96 19.37 18.67
CA TYR A 414 5.69 18.41 19.50
C TYR A 414 6.61 17.52 18.64
N THR A 415 7.91 17.54 18.91
CA THR A 415 8.86 16.61 18.30
C THR A 415 8.98 15.34 19.14
N THR A 416 8.58 14.21 18.57
CA THR A 416 8.68 12.90 19.19
C THR A 416 10.14 12.45 19.35
N SER A 417 10.37 11.43 20.19
CA SER A 417 11.68 10.78 20.34
C SER A 417 12.18 10.05 19.09
N LEU A 418 11.36 9.94 18.04
CA LEU A 418 11.71 9.38 16.73
C LEU A 418 11.67 10.46 15.62
N ASP A 419 11.84 11.72 16.00
CA ASP A 419 11.97 12.90 15.13
C ASP A 419 10.75 13.23 14.25
N GLN A 420 9.59 12.61 14.49
CA GLN A 420 8.34 13.08 13.91
C GLN A 420 7.86 14.35 14.61
N VAL A 421 7.42 15.33 13.85
CA VAL A 421 6.82 16.57 14.38
C VAL A 421 5.31 16.49 14.25
N TYR A 422 4.62 16.56 15.38
CA TYR A 422 3.17 16.71 15.43
C TYR A 422 2.84 18.19 15.40
N ASP A 423 1.99 18.59 14.45
CA ASP A 423 1.60 19.98 14.24
C ASP A 423 0.57 20.46 15.27
N SER A 424 -0.31 19.57 15.72
CA SER A 424 -1.45 19.84 16.59
C SER A 424 -1.95 18.56 17.26
N GLY A 425 -2.76 18.70 18.33
CA GLY A 425 -3.46 17.57 18.94
C GLY A 425 -4.10 17.88 20.29
N GLU A 426 -5.33 17.42 20.49
CA GLU A 426 -6.09 17.49 21.75
C GLU A 426 -6.50 16.08 22.22
N PHE A 427 -5.51 15.21 22.46
CA PHE A 427 -5.74 13.77 22.66
C PHE A 427 -6.64 13.42 23.85
N GLU A 428 -6.47 14.10 24.98
CA GLU A 428 -7.32 13.90 26.16
C GLU A 428 -8.77 14.33 25.89
N ALA A 429 -8.97 15.46 25.22
CA ALA A 429 -10.30 15.97 24.88
C ALA A 429 -11.04 15.00 23.93
N GLU A 430 -10.34 14.43 22.95
CA GLU A 430 -10.91 13.40 22.06
C GLU A 430 -11.27 12.12 22.81
N MET A 431 -10.41 11.68 23.73
CA MET A 431 -10.72 10.52 24.59
C MET A 431 -11.97 10.78 25.45
N ASP A 432 -12.09 11.95 26.07
CA ASP A 432 -13.23 12.31 26.92
C ASP A 432 -14.55 12.34 26.13
N LYS A 433 -14.54 12.90 24.91
CA LYS A 433 -15.70 12.86 24.00
C LYS A 433 -16.09 11.41 23.68
N ALA A 434 -15.12 10.56 23.35
CA ALA A 434 -15.38 9.16 23.03
C ALA A 434 -15.94 8.37 24.24
N LEU A 435 -15.42 8.63 25.45
CA LEU A 435 -15.89 8.01 26.68
C LEU A 435 -17.35 8.37 26.99
N ALA A 436 -17.72 9.64 26.78
CA ALA A 436 -19.09 10.11 26.93
C ALA A 436 -20.04 9.44 25.91
N LEU A 437 -19.67 9.43 24.62
CA LEU A 437 -20.47 8.81 23.56
C LEU A 437 -20.65 7.29 23.73
N ALA A 438 -19.68 6.62 24.35
CA ALA A 438 -19.72 5.18 24.60
C ALA A 438 -20.49 4.79 25.89
N ASP A 439 -21.01 5.76 26.64
CA ASP A 439 -21.54 5.61 27.99
C ASP A 439 -20.59 4.79 28.87
N TRP A 440 -19.30 5.12 28.83
CA TRP A 440 -18.24 4.26 29.38
C TRP A 440 -18.46 3.89 30.85
N GLY A 441 -18.88 4.86 31.67
CA GLY A 441 -19.13 4.67 33.10
C GLY A 441 -20.23 3.65 33.43
N THR A 442 -21.07 3.28 32.47
CA THR A 442 -22.14 2.28 32.64
C THR A 442 -21.69 0.84 32.41
N PHE A 443 -20.41 0.64 32.05
CA PHE A 443 -19.92 -0.66 31.59
C PHE A 443 -20.12 -1.80 32.60
N GLU A 444 -19.89 -1.59 33.89
CA GLU A 444 -20.00 -2.66 34.89
C GLU A 444 -21.44 -3.17 35.05
N ALA A 445 -22.44 -2.29 34.94
CA ALA A 445 -23.85 -2.69 34.93
C ALA A 445 -24.16 -3.53 33.68
N ARG A 446 -23.72 -3.07 32.51
CA ARG A 446 -23.83 -3.80 31.23
C ARG A 446 -23.14 -5.16 31.28
N ARG A 447 -21.98 -5.24 31.94
CA ARG A 447 -21.22 -6.48 32.10
C ARG A 447 -21.99 -7.48 32.99
N SER A 448 -22.45 -7.03 34.16
CA SER A 448 -23.23 -7.85 35.10
C SER A 448 -24.49 -8.42 34.45
N GLU A 449 -25.19 -7.62 33.64
CA GLU A 449 -26.34 -8.06 32.85
C GLU A 449 -25.95 -9.18 31.85
N SER A 450 -24.79 -9.06 31.18
CA SER A 450 -24.33 -10.08 30.24
C SER A 450 -23.97 -11.38 30.95
N GLU A 451 -23.29 -11.29 32.10
CA GLU A 451 -22.90 -12.44 32.92
C GLU A 451 -24.13 -13.18 33.45
N ALA A 452 -25.16 -12.46 33.90
CA ALA A 452 -26.45 -13.05 34.29
C ALA A 452 -27.14 -13.81 33.14
N ASN A 453 -26.81 -13.47 31.89
CA ASN A 453 -27.29 -14.12 30.68
C ASN A 453 -26.30 -15.15 30.10
N GLY A 454 -25.27 -15.56 30.85
CA GLY A 454 -24.28 -16.54 30.42
C GLY A 454 -23.33 -16.06 29.32
N LYS A 455 -23.15 -14.73 29.17
CA LYS A 455 -22.28 -14.11 28.17
C LYS A 455 -21.15 -13.33 28.81
N LEU A 456 -20.00 -13.29 28.15
CA LEU A 456 -18.90 -12.40 28.50
C LEU A 456 -19.03 -11.09 27.72
N ARG A 457 -18.76 -9.97 28.39
CA ARG A 457 -18.75 -8.64 27.78
C ARG A 457 -17.43 -7.95 28.07
N GLY A 458 -16.79 -7.42 27.02
CA GLY A 458 -15.58 -6.62 27.09
C GLY A 458 -15.80 -5.23 26.52
N ILE A 459 -15.01 -4.26 26.96
CA ILE A 459 -14.94 -2.92 26.36
C ILE A 459 -13.47 -2.55 26.16
N GLY A 460 -13.13 -2.17 24.94
CA GLY A 460 -11.79 -1.79 24.53
C GLY A 460 -11.72 -0.31 24.17
N MET A 461 -10.53 0.24 24.27
CA MET A 461 -10.20 1.58 23.77
C MET A 461 -8.82 1.56 23.13
N ALA A 462 -8.61 2.47 22.19
CA ALA A 462 -7.34 2.71 21.55
C ALA A 462 -7.24 4.20 21.22
N CYS A 463 -6.21 4.87 21.73
CA CYS A 463 -5.84 6.21 21.33
C CYS A 463 -4.62 6.13 20.42
N PHE A 464 -4.71 6.65 19.20
CA PHE A 464 -3.60 6.56 18.25
C PHE A 464 -3.47 7.85 17.45
N VAL A 465 -2.23 8.10 17.00
CA VAL A 465 -1.91 9.13 16.02
C VAL A 465 -1.58 8.43 14.71
N GLU A 466 -2.19 8.86 13.61
CA GLU A 466 -1.83 8.42 12.26
C GLU A 466 -1.05 9.53 11.55
N THR A 467 0.18 9.22 11.12
CA THR A 467 0.91 10.10 10.21
C THR A 467 0.46 9.83 8.77
N ALA A 468 -0.45 10.70 8.28
CA ALA A 468 -0.91 10.74 6.90
C ALA A 468 0.05 11.57 6.01
N GLY A 469 -0.11 11.48 4.69
CA GLY A 469 0.62 12.32 3.71
C GLY A 469 1.73 11.60 2.96
N GLY A 470 2.53 10.74 3.63
CA GLY A 470 3.54 9.92 2.95
C GLY A 470 4.50 10.74 2.07
N MET A 471 4.65 10.37 0.79
CA MET A 471 5.46 11.14 -0.17
C MET A 471 4.81 12.50 -0.49
N LEU A 472 5.54 13.58 -0.23
CA LEU A 472 5.03 14.96 -0.26
C LEU A 472 4.93 15.58 -1.66
N ASP A 473 5.56 14.98 -2.67
CA ASP A 473 5.46 15.46 -4.06
C ASP A 473 4.05 15.19 -4.62
N GLU A 474 3.40 16.22 -5.17
CA GLU A 474 2.07 16.12 -5.78
C GLU A 474 1.88 17.19 -6.86
N GLY A 475 1.13 16.83 -7.91
CA GLY A 475 0.83 17.73 -9.03
C GLY A 475 -0.67 17.85 -9.30
N ALA A 476 -1.10 19.04 -9.72
CA ALA A 476 -2.43 19.27 -10.25
C ALA A 476 -2.33 20.07 -11.57
N LYS A 477 -3.23 19.77 -12.50
CA LYS A 477 -3.38 20.52 -13.75
C LYS A 477 -4.84 20.89 -13.96
N LEU A 478 -5.11 22.19 -14.12
CA LEU A 478 -6.43 22.71 -14.45
C LEU A 478 -6.49 23.07 -15.94
N VAL A 479 -7.44 22.49 -16.67
CA VAL A 479 -7.71 22.78 -18.08
C VAL A 479 -9.13 23.30 -18.22
N PHE A 480 -9.26 24.49 -18.79
CA PHE A 480 -10.56 25.13 -19.06
C PHE A 480 -10.98 24.77 -20.48
N ALA A 481 -12.06 23.98 -20.59
CA ALA A 481 -12.64 23.59 -21.88
C ALA A 481 -13.55 24.70 -22.44
N ASP A 482 -13.79 24.67 -23.75
CA ASP A 482 -14.58 25.67 -24.46
C ASP A 482 -16.05 25.75 -23.98
N ASP A 483 -16.58 24.67 -23.41
CA ASP A 483 -17.92 24.59 -22.83
C ASP A 483 -18.00 25.09 -21.37
N GLY A 484 -16.90 25.65 -20.86
CA GLY A 484 -16.76 26.17 -19.50
C GLY A 484 -16.53 25.10 -18.43
N VAL A 485 -16.27 23.84 -18.80
CA VAL A 485 -15.84 22.80 -17.85
C VAL A 485 -14.39 23.00 -17.44
N VAL A 486 -14.12 22.87 -16.14
CA VAL A 486 -12.77 22.83 -15.57
C VAL A 486 -12.38 21.38 -15.35
N GLU A 487 -11.55 20.84 -16.25
CA GLU A 487 -10.90 19.55 -16.04
C GLU A 487 -9.76 19.70 -15.04
N THR A 488 -9.86 18.98 -13.93
CA THR A 488 -8.83 18.91 -12.90
C THR A 488 -8.15 17.56 -12.99
N ARG A 489 -6.93 17.54 -13.53
CA ARG A 489 -6.15 16.32 -13.73
C ARG A 489 -5.19 16.12 -12.57
N LEU A 490 -5.24 14.93 -11.96
CA LEU A 490 -4.50 14.59 -10.74
C LEU A 490 -3.77 13.26 -10.90
N ALA A 491 -2.62 13.10 -10.24
CA ALA A 491 -1.86 11.85 -10.27
C ALA A 491 -2.41 10.78 -9.32
N VAL A 492 -3.12 11.19 -8.26
CA VAL A 492 -3.86 10.30 -7.37
C VAL A 492 -4.95 9.55 -8.12
N GLN A 493 -5.38 8.40 -7.59
CA GLN A 493 -6.37 7.54 -8.24
C GLN A 493 -7.43 7.07 -7.25
N SER A 494 -8.68 7.36 -7.58
CA SER A 494 -9.82 6.79 -6.87
C SER A 494 -9.88 5.27 -7.03
N ASN A 495 -10.07 4.60 -5.90
CA ASN A 495 -10.41 3.19 -5.77
C ASN A 495 -11.59 2.99 -4.82
N GLY A 496 -12.48 4.00 -4.76
CA GLY A 496 -13.73 3.99 -3.98
C GLY A 496 -13.87 5.13 -2.98
N GLN A 497 -12.82 5.91 -2.73
CA GLN A 497 -12.79 6.96 -1.69
C GLN A 497 -13.43 8.31 -2.09
N GLY A 498 -14.01 8.41 -3.30
CA GLY A 498 -14.87 9.53 -3.67
C GLY A 498 -14.20 10.79 -4.24
N HIS A 499 -13.01 10.65 -4.86
CA HIS A 499 -12.25 11.77 -5.42
C HIS A 499 -13.05 12.65 -6.40
N ALA A 500 -13.80 12.03 -7.31
CA ALA A 500 -14.60 12.74 -8.31
C ALA A 500 -15.61 13.70 -7.68
N THR A 501 -16.05 13.38 -6.46
CA THR A 501 -16.97 14.18 -5.67
C THR A 501 -16.20 15.20 -4.84
N SER A 502 -15.26 14.74 -4.01
CA SER A 502 -14.60 15.57 -3.00
C SER A 502 -13.66 16.62 -3.59
N PHE A 503 -12.84 16.27 -4.60
CA PHE A 503 -11.98 17.26 -5.25
C PHE A 503 -12.76 18.25 -6.08
N ALA A 504 -13.93 17.86 -6.60
CA ALA A 504 -14.80 18.81 -7.28
C ALA A 504 -15.35 19.87 -6.30
N GLN A 505 -15.60 19.53 -5.03
CA GLN A 505 -15.96 20.51 -3.99
C GLN A 505 -14.81 21.48 -3.74
N VAL A 506 -13.58 20.96 -3.61
CA VAL A 506 -12.36 21.78 -3.41
C VAL A 506 -12.18 22.78 -4.57
N VAL A 507 -12.24 22.31 -5.81
CA VAL A 507 -12.07 23.18 -7.00
C VAL A 507 -13.21 24.20 -7.10
N SER A 508 -14.46 23.78 -6.87
CA SER A 508 -15.63 24.65 -6.92
C SER A 508 -15.52 25.79 -5.90
N ASP A 509 -15.09 25.49 -4.68
CA ASP A 509 -14.90 26.50 -3.64
C ASP A 509 -13.73 27.44 -3.93
N LEU A 510 -12.59 26.91 -4.37
CA LEU A 510 -11.40 27.73 -4.62
C LEU A 510 -11.58 28.67 -5.83
N LEU A 511 -12.18 28.18 -6.91
CA LEU A 511 -12.35 28.95 -8.15
C LEU A 511 -13.71 29.66 -8.26
N GLN A 512 -14.64 29.38 -7.34
CA GLN A 512 -16.01 29.89 -7.39
C GLN A 512 -16.74 29.55 -8.70
N VAL A 513 -16.42 28.40 -9.30
CA VAL A 513 -17.12 27.85 -10.47
C VAL A 513 -18.24 26.90 -10.04
N PRO A 514 -19.31 26.75 -10.83
CA PRO A 514 -20.38 25.81 -10.50
C PRO A 514 -19.83 24.39 -10.32
N TYR A 515 -20.29 23.70 -9.28
CA TYR A 515 -19.83 22.36 -8.93
C TYR A 515 -19.89 21.43 -10.15
N GLU A 516 -21.04 21.37 -10.83
CA GLU A 516 -21.31 20.58 -12.02
C GLU A 516 -20.40 20.89 -13.22
N LYS A 517 -19.70 22.03 -13.22
CA LYS A 517 -18.71 22.41 -14.24
C LYS A 517 -17.30 21.96 -13.90
N VAL A 518 -17.07 21.22 -12.82
CA VAL A 518 -15.77 20.62 -12.52
C VAL A 518 -15.77 19.15 -12.93
N ARG A 519 -14.76 18.71 -13.70
CA ARG A 519 -14.53 17.30 -14.03
C ARG A 519 -13.17 16.86 -13.48
N ILE A 520 -13.17 15.82 -12.65
CA ILE A 520 -11.92 15.21 -12.16
C ILE A 520 -11.44 14.17 -13.17
N VAL A 521 -10.17 14.23 -13.55
CA VAL A 521 -9.51 13.30 -14.47
C VAL A 521 -8.32 12.67 -13.76
N GLU A 522 -8.33 11.34 -13.66
CA GLU A 522 -7.29 10.53 -13.02
C GLU A 522 -7.00 9.34 -13.94
N GLY A 523 -5.93 8.60 -13.66
CA GLY A 523 -5.81 7.26 -14.20
C GLY A 523 -5.27 7.15 -15.62
N ASP A 524 -4.68 8.18 -16.21
CA ASP A 524 -3.93 8.03 -17.45
C ASP A 524 -2.58 8.73 -17.37
N SER A 525 -1.51 7.94 -17.38
CA SER A 525 -0.15 8.45 -17.22
C SER A 525 0.31 9.42 -18.32
N PHE A 526 -0.40 9.50 -19.44
CA PHE A 526 -0.14 10.48 -20.51
C PHE A 526 -0.95 11.76 -20.35
N GLU A 527 -2.03 11.75 -19.57
CA GLU A 527 -2.90 12.91 -19.39
C GLU A 527 -2.75 13.58 -18.02
N THR A 528 -2.39 12.81 -16.99
CA THR A 528 -2.22 13.26 -15.62
C THR A 528 -0.82 13.83 -15.39
N PRO A 529 -0.62 14.70 -14.38
CA PRO A 529 0.71 15.19 -14.01
C PRO A 529 1.73 14.04 -13.81
N GLY A 530 2.95 14.24 -14.30
CA GLY A 530 4.05 13.28 -14.11
C GLY A 530 4.65 13.31 -12.71
N THR A 531 4.41 14.40 -11.96
CA THR A 531 4.67 14.52 -10.52
C THR A 531 3.51 13.96 -9.72
N GLY A 532 3.76 13.57 -8.48
CA GLY A 532 2.77 12.88 -7.66
C GLY A 532 2.85 11.35 -7.74
N PHE A 533 2.10 10.72 -6.85
CA PHE A 533 2.20 9.28 -6.58
C PHE A 533 0.81 8.65 -6.48
N ALA A 534 0.74 7.41 -6.03
CA ALA A 534 -0.50 6.70 -5.77
C ALA A 534 -1.30 7.25 -4.58
N SER A 535 -2.60 6.96 -4.56
CA SER A 535 -3.49 7.06 -3.41
C SER A 535 -3.15 6.02 -2.34
N VAL A 536 -2.15 6.35 -1.52
CA VAL A 536 -1.65 5.56 -0.39
C VAL A 536 -1.41 6.45 0.83
N ALA A 537 -1.13 5.86 2.00
CA ALA A 537 -0.78 6.61 3.22
C ALA A 537 -1.74 7.77 3.56
N SER A 538 -3.03 7.59 3.22
CA SER A 538 -4.09 8.59 3.43
C SER A 538 -3.76 9.98 2.86
N ARG A 539 -2.92 10.05 1.81
CA ARG A 539 -2.32 11.31 1.33
C ARG A 539 -3.19 12.13 0.39
N SER A 540 -4.16 11.49 -0.27
CA SER A 540 -4.83 12.07 -1.45
C SER A 540 -5.51 13.40 -1.14
N MET A 541 -6.30 13.49 -0.07
CA MET A 541 -6.96 14.75 0.26
C MET A 541 -5.91 15.82 0.59
N ALA A 542 -5.03 15.57 1.57
CA ALA A 542 -4.05 16.55 2.03
C ALA A 542 -3.16 17.10 0.91
N LEU A 543 -2.59 16.23 0.07
CA LEU A 543 -1.61 16.65 -0.91
C LEU A 543 -2.24 17.09 -2.23
N ALA A 544 -3.26 16.38 -2.74
CA ALA A 544 -3.88 16.79 -3.99
C ALA A 544 -4.73 18.06 -3.80
N SER A 545 -5.39 18.26 -2.65
CA SER A 545 -6.07 19.54 -2.39
C SER A 545 -5.08 20.69 -2.24
N GLY A 546 -3.91 20.45 -1.63
CA GLY A 546 -2.81 21.41 -1.57
C GLY A 546 -2.31 21.80 -2.96
N ALA A 547 -2.05 20.82 -3.82
CA ALA A 547 -1.65 21.05 -5.22
C ALA A 547 -2.74 21.79 -6.02
N ILE A 548 -4.02 21.45 -5.83
CA ILE A 548 -5.15 22.16 -6.43
C ILE A 548 -5.16 23.61 -5.95
N SER A 549 -4.98 23.87 -4.65
CA SER A 549 -4.96 25.24 -4.08
C SER A 549 -3.88 26.10 -4.73
N LEU A 550 -2.64 25.61 -4.79
CA LEU A 550 -1.53 26.35 -5.41
C LEU A 550 -1.77 26.59 -6.91
N THR A 551 -2.38 25.62 -7.59
CA THR A 551 -2.74 25.76 -9.01
C THR A 551 -3.87 26.76 -9.20
N ALA A 552 -4.87 26.77 -8.32
CA ALA A 552 -5.99 27.70 -8.33
C ALA A 552 -5.51 29.15 -8.09
N ASP A 553 -4.58 29.38 -7.16
CA ASP A 553 -3.97 30.70 -6.93
C ASP A 553 -3.33 31.24 -8.21
N THR A 554 -2.60 30.39 -8.94
CA THR A 554 -1.96 30.74 -10.22
C THR A 554 -3.00 31.10 -11.29
N VAL A 555 -4.10 30.34 -11.36
CA VAL A 555 -5.21 30.60 -12.28
C VAL A 555 -5.90 31.92 -11.94
N VAL A 556 -6.21 32.17 -10.67
CA VAL A 556 -6.90 33.39 -10.21
C VAL A 556 -6.03 34.62 -10.47
N ALA A 557 -4.73 34.55 -10.20
CA ALA A 557 -3.81 35.66 -10.50
C ALA A 557 -3.83 36.02 -12.00
N LYS A 558 -3.74 35.01 -12.88
CA LYS A 558 -3.84 35.22 -14.34
C LYS A 558 -5.21 35.75 -14.76
N GLY A 559 -6.28 35.23 -14.17
CA GLY A 559 -7.65 35.64 -14.44
C GLY A 559 -7.92 37.09 -14.02
N LYS A 560 -7.39 37.53 -12.87
CA LYS A 560 -7.48 38.92 -12.42
C LYS A 560 -6.84 39.89 -13.41
N ALA A 561 -5.64 39.58 -13.91
CA ALA A 561 -4.97 40.40 -14.92
C ALA A 561 -5.78 40.52 -16.23
N MET A 562 -6.38 39.41 -16.68
CA MET A 562 -7.27 39.42 -17.86
C MET A 562 -8.56 40.21 -17.60
N ALA A 563 -9.17 40.03 -16.43
CA ALA A 563 -10.38 40.74 -16.05
C ALA A 563 -10.14 42.25 -15.91
N SER A 564 -8.99 42.66 -15.35
CA SER A 564 -8.61 44.07 -15.22
C SER A 564 -8.55 44.75 -16.60
N HIS A 565 -7.97 44.06 -17.59
CA HIS A 565 -7.91 44.55 -18.96
C HIS A 565 -9.30 44.69 -19.60
N VAL A 566 -10.16 43.68 -19.46
CA VAL A 566 -11.51 43.66 -20.07
C VAL A 566 -12.46 44.65 -19.39
N LEU A 567 -12.32 44.83 -18.07
CA LEU A 567 -13.19 45.71 -17.28
C LEU A 567 -12.67 47.14 -17.16
N GLU A 568 -11.50 47.44 -17.74
CA GLU A 568 -10.80 48.74 -17.62
C GLU A 568 -10.65 49.19 -16.15
N ALA A 569 -10.35 48.25 -15.27
CA ALA A 569 -10.22 48.46 -13.84
C ALA A 569 -8.84 48.01 -13.33
N ALA A 570 -8.37 48.54 -12.21
CA ALA A 570 -7.16 48.05 -11.56
C ALA A 570 -7.36 46.61 -11.05
N GLU A 571 -6.28 45.82 -10.99
CA GLU A 571 -6.30 44.53 -10.31
C GLU A 571 -6.62 44.72 -8.82
N ALA A 572 -7.59 43.98 -8.31
CA ALA A 572 -8.03 44.02 -6.91
C ALA A 572 -7.26 43.05 -6.02
#